data_AF-A0A1M4SDS1-F1
#
_entry.id   AF-A0A1M4SDS1-F1
#
_cell.length_a   1.000
_cell.length_b   1.000
_cell.length_c   1.000
_cell.angle_alpha   90.00
_cell.angle_beta   90.00
_cell.angle_gamma   90.00
#
_symmetry.space_group_name_H-M   'P 1'
#
loop_
_entity.id
_entity.type
_entity.pdbx_description
1 polymer ?
#
loop_
_entity_poly.entity_id
_entity_poly.type
_entity_poly.pdbx_seq_one_letter_code
_entity_poly.pdbx_strand_id
1 'polypeptide(L)'
;MLRTYEGTLKGNQIDWSGEAPDSKQTLHVHITVLDEEDTPGQRGRRMAAALKDMAQTGGFSEVADPSEWQRKIRTDRPLPGRELE
;
A
#
# COMPACT_ATOMS: atom_id res chain seq x y z
N MET A 1 25.76 -2.57 13.75
CA MET A 1 24.80 -1.53 14.18
C MET A 1 24.48 -0.66 12.97
N LEU A 2 23.20 -0.38 12.71
CA LEU A 2 22.78 0.54 11.65
C LEU A 2 22.66 1.95 12.25
N ARG A 3 23.18 2.95 11.55
CA ARG A 3 22.98 4.37 11.87
C ARG A 3 22.11 4.97 10.77
N THR A 4 21.08 5.71 11.18
CA THR A 4 20.18 6.40 10.27
C THR A 4 20.63 7.84 10.14
N TYR A 5 20.70 8.32 8.90
CA TYR A 5 21.09 9.68 8.57
C TYR A 5 19.95 10.33 7.79
N GLU A 6 19.64 11.59 8.12
CA GLU A 6 18.54 12.32 7.51
C GLU A 6 19.05 13.22 6.38
N GLY A 7 18.36 13.17 5.25
CA GLY A 7 18.72 13.96 4.08
C GLY A 7 17.69 13.82 2.97
N THR A 8 17.86 14.63 1.93
CA THR A 8 17.02 14.63 0.73
C THR A 8 17.82 14.07 -0.44
N LEU A 9 17.26 13.11 -1.17
CA LEU A 9 17.88 12.58 -2.38
C LEU A 9 17.51 13.48 -3.58
N LYS A 10 18.51 14.14 -4.18
CA LYS A 10 18.36 14.94 -5.41
C LYS A 10 19.11 14.27 -6.56
N GLY A 11 18.36 13.71 -7.51
CA GLY A 11 18.94 12.91 -8.59
C GLY A 11 19.67 11.70 -8.02
N ASN A 12 21.01 11.73 -8.02
CA ASN A 12 21.86 10.67 -7.48
C ASN A 12 22.76 11.15 -6.32
N GLN A 13 22.45 12.29 -5.71
CA GLN A 13 23.22 12.84 -4.60
C GLN A 13 22.31 13.04 -3.38
N ILE A 14 22.81 12.68 -2.20
CA ILE A 14 22.11 12.91 -0.93
C ILE A 14 22.59 14.25 -0.35
N ASP A 15 21.67 15.18 -0.17
CA ASP A 15 21.88 16.40 0.60
C ASP A 15 21.48 16.12 2.05
N TRP A 16 22.46 16.03 2.95
CA TRP A 16 22.21 15.77 4.37
C TRP A 16 21.61 17.00 5.05
N SER A 17 20.53 16.81 5.82
CA SER A 17 19.91 17.89 6.61
C SER A 17 20.53 18.02 8.02
N GLY A 18 21.34 17.04 8.43
CA GLY A 18 22.02 17.02 9.73
C GLY A 18 23.46 16.51 9.63
N GLU A 19 23.88 15.72 10.61
CA GLU A 19 25.22 15.11 10.62
C GLU A 19 25.36 14.14 9.45
N ALA A 20 26.39 14.34 8.62
CA ALA A 20 26.70 13.44 7.52
C ALA A 20 27.56 12.26 8.02
N PRO A 21 27.42 11.06 7.43
CA PRO A 21 28.34 9.97 7.70
C PRO A 21 29.77 10.34 7.28
N ASP A 22 30.78 9.85 8.01
CA ASP A 22 32.19 10.12 7.69
C ASP A 22 32.55 9.50 6.34
N SER A 23 32.63 10.35 5.32
CA SER A 23 32.74 10.00 3.91
C SER A 23 34.17 9.73 3.44
N LYS A 24 35.15 9.70 4.36
CA LYS A 24 36.56 9.37 4.02
C LYS A 24 36.75 7.94 3.52
N GLN A 25 35.73 7.09 3.66
CA GLN A 25 35.74 5.71 3.17
C GLN A 25 34.50 5.45 2.31
N THR A 26 34.57 4.47 1.42
CA THR A 26 33.40 4.00 0.68
C THR A 26 32.42 3.34 1.65
N LEU A 27 31.20 3.85 1.73
CA LEU A 27 30.16 3.37 2.63
C LEU A 27 29.08 2.63 1.82
N HIS A 28 28.77 1.40 2.22
CA HIS A 28 27.58 0.71 1.75
C HIS A 28 26.37 1.19 2.55
N VAL A 29 25.35 1.71 1.86
CA VAL A 29 24.16 2.30 2.49
C VAL A 29 22.89 1.59 2.02
N HIS A 30 21.91 1.49 2.92
CA HIS A 30 20.52 1.19 2.57
C HIS A 30 19.74 2.50 2.57
N ILE A 31 19.03 2.78 1.47
CA ILE A 31 18.21 3.98 1.33
C ILE A 31 16.75 3.58 1.43
N THR A 32 16.06 4.12 2.43
CA THR A 32 14.60 4.06 2.54
C THR A 32 14.05 5.42 2.13
N VAL A 33 13.34 5.46 1.01
CA VAL A 33 12.66 6.68 0.54
C VAL A 33 11.35 6.81 1.32
N LEU A 34 11.15 7.97 1.96
CA LEU A 34 9.89 8.29 2.62
C LEU A 34 8.91 8.77 1.54
N ASP A 35 7.87 7.99 1.29
CA ASP A 35 6.74 8.47 0.50
C ASP A 35 6.03 9.57 1.29
N GLU A 36 5.74 10.70 0.64
CA GLU A 36 4.79 11.65 1.21
C GLU A 36 3.48 10.91 1.45
N GLU A 37 2.94 11.01 2.67
CA GLU A 37 1.59 10.53 2.90
C GLU A 37 0.67 11.25 1.95
N ASP A 38 0.09 10.50 1.01
CA ASP A 38 -0.95 11.03 0.15
C ASP A 38 -1.95 11.80 1.01
N THR A 39 -2.22 13.03 0.62
CA THR A 39 -3.39 13.74 1.13
C THR A 39 -4.64 12.88 0.89
N PRO A 40 -5.70 12.99 1.72
CA PRO A 40 -6.92 12.21 1.54
C PRO A 40 -7.48 12.24 0.11
N GLY A 41 -7.33 13.36 -0.60
CA GLY A 41 -7.72 13.51 -2.00
C GLY A 41 -6.83 12.73 -3.00
N GLN A 42 -5.52 12.63 -2.76
CA GLN A 42 -4.61 11.79 -3.57
C GLN A 42 -4.90 10.30 -3.36
N ARG A 43 -5.15 9.88 -2.10
CA ARG A 43 -5.53 8.50 -1.79
C ARG A 43 -6.80 8.09 -2.52
N GLY A 44 -7.84 8.93 -2.47
CA GLY A 44 -9.10 8.70 -3.17
C GLY A 44 -8.91 8.53 -4.67
N ARG A 45 -8.07 9.38 -5.30
CA ARG A 45 -7.76 9.28 -6.73
C ARG A 45 -7.01 8.00 -7.09
N ARG A 46 -5.99 7.60 -6.31
CA ARG A 46 -5.27 6.34 -6.52
C ARG A 46 -6.20 5.13 -6.37
N MET A 47 -7.04 5.13 -5.34
CA MET A 47 -8.04 4.08 -5.12
C MET A 47 -9.01 3.98 -6.31
N ALA A 48 -9.55 5.11 -6.77
CA ALA A 48 -10.45 5.13 -7.91
C ALA A 48 -9.77 4.62 -9.19
N ALA A 49 -8.50 4.99 -9.43
CA ALA A 49 -7.73 4.47 -10.55
C ALA A 49 -7.53 2.95 -10.46
N ALA A 50 -7.10 2.44 -9.30
CA ALA A 50 -6.93 1.00 -9.10
C ALA A 50 -8.25 0.22 -9.28
N LEU A 51 -9.37 0.74 -8.77
CA LEU A 51 -10.69 0.15 -8.97
C LEU A 51 -11.11 0.14 -10.44
N LYS A 52 -10.80 1.21 -11.18
CA LYS A 52 -11.06 1.29 -12.62
C LYS A 52 -10.23 0.26 -13.39
N ASP A 53 -8.95 0.12 -13.08
CA ASP A 53 -8.07 -0.85 -13.73
C ASP A 53 -8.54 -2.29 -13.45
N MET A 54 -8.93 -2.59 -12.20
CA MET A 54 -9.52 -3.89 -11.86
C MET A 54 -10.85 -4.16 -12.58
N ALA A 55 -11.68 -3.15 -12.80
CA ALA A 55 -12.91 -3.33 -13.57
C ALA A 55 -12.61 -3.67 -15.04
N GLN A 56 -11.51 -3.16 -15.60
CA GLN A 56 -11.09 -3.44 -16.97
C GLN A 56 -10.54 -4.85 -17.17
N THR A 57 -10.02 -5.51 -16.13
CA THR A 57 -9.52 -6.89 -16.26
C THR A 57 -10.65 -7.91 -16.44
N GLY A 58 -11.91 -7.51 -16.24
CA GLY A 58 -13.05 -8.41 -16.40
C GLY A 58 -13.08 -9.54 -15.38
N GLY A 59 -12.44 -9.37 -14.21
CA GLY A 59 -12.30 -10.43 -13.19
C GLY A 59 -13.61 -11.05 -12.68
N PHE A 60 -14.76 -10.39 -12.90
CA PHE A 60 -16.09 -10.91 -12.57
C PHE A 60 -17.00 -11.07 -13.78
N SER A 61 -16.43 -11.12 -14.99
CA SER A 61 -17.20 -11.24 -16.25
C SER A 61 -18.03 -12.53 -16.33
N GLU A 62 -17.63 -13.57 -15.60
CA GLU A 62 -18.36 -14.85 -15.50
C GLU A 62 -19.53 -14.80 -14.51
N VAL A 63 -19.64 -13.75 -13.69
CA VAL A 63 -20.72 -13.58 -12.72
C VAL A 63 -21.89 -12.83 -13.39
N ALA A 64 -22.85 -13.60 -13.91
CA ALA A 64 -24.00 -13.05 -14.64
C ALA A 64 -24.94 -12.21 -13.77
N ASP A 65 -25.23 -12.65 -12.54
CA ASP A 65 -25.95 -11.88 -11.53
C ASP A 65 -25.13 -11.84 -10.23
N PRO A 66 -24.45 -10.71 -9.94
CA PRO A 66 -23.68 -10.55 -8.71
C PRO A 66 -24.50 -10.70 -7.43
N SER A 67 -25.79 -10.33 -7.44
CA SER A 67 -26.67 -10.45 -6.28
C SER A 67 -27.06 -11.90 -6.02
N GLU A 68 -27.36 -12.65 -7.07
CA GLU A 68 -27.63 -14.09 -6.97
C GLU A 68 -26.38 -14.85 -6.53
N TRP A 69 -25.22 -14.53 -7.12
CA TRP A 69 -23.92 -15.09 -6.74
C TRP A 69 -23.59 -14.81 -5.27
N GLN A 70 -23.78 -13.56 -4.80
CA GLN A 70 -23.57 -13.21 -3.40
C GLN A 70 -24.49 -14.02 -2.47
N ARG A 71 -25.77 -14.20 -2.82
CA ARG A 71 -26.70 -15.02 -2.02
C ARG A 71 -26.30 -16.48 -1.97
N LYS A 72 -25.77 -17.04 -3.06
CA LYS A 72 -25.26 -18.42 -3.12
C LYS A 72 -24.05 -18.65 -2.22
N ILE A 73 -23.14 -17.67 -2.15
CA ILE A 73 -21.84 -17.83 -1.48
C ILE A 73 -21.87 -17.32 -0.04
N ARG A 74 -22.74 -16.36 0.28
CA ARG A 74 -22.87 -15.84 1.63
C ARG A 74 -23.49 -16.90 2.54
N THR A 75 -22.64 -17.60 3.27
CA THR A 75 -23.04 -18.44 4.39
C THR A 75 -23.39 -17.55 5.58
N ASP A 76 -24.45 -17.88 6.31
CA ASP A 76 -24.72 -17.21 7.57
C ASP A 76 -23.56 -17.46 8.54
N ARG A 77 -22.96 -16.37 9.02
CA ARG A 77 -21.94 -16.44 10.05
C ARG A 77 -22.64 -16.85 11.35
N PRO A 78 -22.19 -17.91 12.06
CA PRO A 78 -22.75 -18.24 13.35
C PRO A 78 -22.60 -17.02 14.27
N LEU A 79 -23.71 -16.66 14.93
CA LEU A 79 -23.70 -15.58 15.90
C LEU A 79 -22.91 -16.05 17.13
N PRO A 80 -21.91 -15.30 17.59
CA PRO A 80 -21.20 -15.64 18.82
C PRO A 80 -22.20 -15.73 19.98
N GLY A 81 -22.24 -16.89 20.66
CA GLY A 81 -23.13 -17.10 21.82
C GLY A 81 -24.54 -17.63 21.49
N ARG A 82 -24.85 -18.01 20.25
CA ARG A 82 -25.99 -18.89 19.94
C ARG A 82 -25.46 -20.28 19.63
N GLU A 83 -25.44 -21.15 20.63
CA GLU A 83 -25.33 -22.58 20.35
C GLU A 83 -26.62 -23.03 19.65
N LEU A 84 -26.47 -23.82 18.60
CA LEU A 84 -27.58 -24.49 17.93
C LEU A 84 -28.00 -25.64 18.85
N GLU A 85 -29.10 -25.47 19.58
CA GLU A 85 -29.82 -26.59 20.21
C GLU A 85 -30.42 -27.53 19.14
#